data_AF-A0A949G5Y7-F1
#
_entry.id   AF-A0A949G5Y7-F1
#
_cell.length_a   1.000
_cell.length_b   1.000
_cell.length_c   1.000
_cell.angle_alpha   90.00
_cell.angle_beta   90.00
_cell.angle_gamma   90.00
#
_symmetry.space_group_name_H-M   'P 1'
#
loop_
_entity.id
_entity.type
_entity.pdbx_description
1 polymer ?
#
loop_
_entity_poly.entity_id
_entity_poly.type
_entity_poly.pdbx_seq_one_letter_code
_entity_poly.pdbx_strand_id
1 'polypeptide(L)'
;VQWIDSRDEIFPAQLPANVVCDHSDPVHAAVETLPSGACVLIMSFSHAEDLDVVAACLKRQRSQGDLKFVGLIGSKTKWATFQHRLEAKGFSAQELAFITCPIGVDGISGKEPEVIAIAVAAQLLQLD
;
A
#
# COMPACT_ATOMS: atom_id res chain seq x y z
N VAL A 1 -7.06 12.38 -0.57
CA VAL A 1 -5.92 11.50 -0.23
C VAL A 1 -5.83 11.45 1.28
N GLN A 2 -5.77 10.26 1.87
CA GLN A 2 -5.55 10.07 3.30
C GLN A 2 -4.12 9.54 3.46
N TRP A 3 -3.25 10.29 4.15
CA TRP A 3 -1.88 9.89 4.46
C TRP A 3 -1.83 9.43 5.91
N ILE A 4 -1.51 8.15 6.10
CA ILE A 4 -1.43 7.51 7.40
C ILE A 4 0.02 7.13 7.69
N ASP A 5 0.55 7.51 8.85
CA ASP A 5 1.92 7.17 9.31
C ASP A 5 1.90 6.93 10.83
N SER A 6 2.85 6.15 11.34
CA SER A 6 3.05 5.90 12.78
C SER A 6 3.82 7.01 13.49
N ARG A 7 4.31 8.00 12.74
CA ARG A 7 5.08 9.14 13.26
C ARG A 7 4.33 10.44 13.03
N ASP A 8 3.93 11.12 14.11
CA ASP A 8 3.21 12.39 14.04
C ASP A 8 4.05 13.53 13.41
N GLU A 9 5.37 13.52 13.63
CA GLU A 9 6.27 14.61 13.29
C GLU A 9 6.65 14.69 11.80
N ILE A 10 6.20 13.73 10.98
CA ILE A 10 6.59 13.64 9.57
C ILE A 10 5.66 14.43 8.65
N PHE A 11 4.50 14.84 9.15
CA PHE A 11 3.53 15.57 8.35
C PHE A 11 3.98 17.02 8.11
N PRO A 12 3.99 17.49 6.86
CA PRO A 12 4.32 18.88 6.54
C PRO A 12 3.32 19.85 7.16
N ALA A 13 3.79 21.03 7.59
CA ALA A 13 2.91 22.09 8.10
C ALA A 13 1.93 22.63 7.06
N GLN A 14 2.25 22.51 5.76
CA GLN A 14 1.42 22.93 4.65
C GLN A 14 1.11 21.72 3.77
N LEU A 15 -0.18 21.41 3.66
CA LEU A 15 -0.70 20.30 2.86
C LEU A 15 -1.62 20.84 1.76
N PRO A 16 -1.69 20.17 0.60
CA PRO A 16 -2.76 20.42 -0.36
C PRO A 16 -4.15 20.20 0.29
N ALA A 17 -5.14 20.98 -0.12
CA ALA A 17 -6.48 20.97 0.52
C ALA A 17 -7.21 19.61 0.47
N ASN A 18 -6.82 18.73 -0.44
CA ASN A 18 -7.39 17.39 -0.61
C ASN A 18 -6.62 16.28 0.13
N VAL A 19 -5.63 16.63 0.96
CA VAL A 19 -4.84 15.69 1.76
C VAL A 19 -5.23 15.82 3.22
N VAL A 20 -5.59 14.68 3.83
CA VAL A 20 -5.81 14.56 5.27
C VAL A 20 -4.74 13.64 5.83
N CYS A 21 -4.13 14.02 6.95
CA CYS A 21 -3.12 13.22 7.64
C CYS A 21 -3.73 12.61 8.90
N ASP A 22 -3.52 11.31 9.09
CA ASP A 22 -3.97 10.59 10.27
C ASP A 22 -2.80 9.82 10.88
N HIS A 23 -2.71 9.87 12.21
CA HIS A 23 -1.76 9.06 12.95
C HIS A 23 -2.37 7.71 13.31
N SER A 24 -1.61 6.64 13.08
CA SER A 24 -1.99 5.29 13.52
C SER A 24 -0.77 4.49 13.92
N ASP A 25 -0.71 4.08 15.18
CA ASP A 25 0.27 3.13 15.69
C ASP A 25 -0.45 1.99 16.44
N PRO A 26 -0.49 0.77 15.88
CA PRO A 26 0.17 0.35 14.63
C PRO A 26 -0.59 0.84 13.38
N VAL A 27 0.13 1.11 12.28
CA VAL A 27 -0.45 1.63 11.02
C VAL A 27 -1.52 0.72 10.43
N HIS A 28 -1.35 -0.60 10.54
CA HIS A 28 -2.30 -1.56 9.95
C HIS A 28 -3.70 -1.52 10.58
N ALA A 29 -3.87 -0.93 11.77
CA ALA A 29 -5.18 -0.75 12.40
C ALA A 29 -6.10 0.17 11.57
N ALA A 30 -5.53 1.15 10.86
CA ALA A 30 -6.29 2.06 10.03
C ALA A 30 -6.94 1.40 8.81
N VAL A 31 -6.50 0.20 8.41
CA VAL A 31 -7.07 -0.51 7.26
C VAL A 31 -8.55 -0.82 7.45
N GLU A 32 -9.02 -1.01 8.69
CA GLU A 32 -10.43 -1.30 8.98
C GLU A 32 -11.35 -0.12 8.65
N THR A 33 -10.87 1.12 8.79
CA THR A 33 -11.68 2.33 8.66
C THR A 33 -11.60 2.97 7.28
N LEU A 34 -10.77 2.45 6.37
CA LEU A 34 -10.68 2.96 5.00
C LEU A 34 -12.06 2.91 4.31
N PRO A 35 -12.38 3.87 3.44
CA PRO A 35 -13.62 3.82 2.67
C PRO A 35 -13.63 2.63 1.70
N SER A 36 -14.81 2.09 1.41
CA SER A 36 -14.98 1.12 0.32
C SER A 36 -14.59 1.76 -1.02
N GLY A 37 -13.98 0.96 -1.89
CA GLY A 37 -13.40 1.39 -3.16
C GLY A 37 -12.05 2.09 -3.04
N ALA A 38 -11.42 2.12 -1.86
CA ALA A 38 -10.11 2.74 -1.69
C ALA A 38 -9.02 2.06 -2.53
N CYS A 39 -8.13 2.87 -3.10
CA CYS A 39 -6.83 2.44 -3.59
C CYS A 39 -5.80 2.65 -2.47
N VAL A 40 -5.16 1.58 -2.01
CA VAL A 40 -4.18 1.61 -0.91
C VAL A 40 -2.76 1.58 -1.49
N LEU A 41 -1.95 2.56 -1.10
CA LEU A 41 -0.53 2.64 -1.48
C LEU A 41 0.32 2.47 -0.21
N ILE A 42 1.02 1.35 -0.11
CA ILE A 42 1.82 0.99 1.06
C ILE A 42 3.27 1.41 0.81
N MET A 43 3.70 2.46 1.52
CA MET A 43 4.97 3.15 1.30
C MET A 43 5.69 3.53 2.60
N SER A 44 5.87 2.57 3.52
CA SER A 44 6.58 2.85 4.78
C SER A 44 8.10 2.70 4.65
N PHE A 45 8.81 3.11 5.71
CA PHE A 45 10.24 2.85 5.90
C PHE A 45 10.52 1.50 6.56
N SER A 46 9.49 0.75 6.98
CA SER A 46 9.60 -0.46 7.78
C SER A 46 9.04 -1.68 7.06
N HIS A 47 9.90 -2.66 6.76
CA HIS A 47 9.48 -3.92 6.17
C HIS A 47 8.47 -4.70 7.05
N ALA A 48 8.53 -4.54 8.37
CA ALA A 48 7.57 -5.18 9.26
C ALA A 48 6.19 -4.52 9.15
N GLU A 49 6.16 -3.18 9.17
CA GLU A 49 4.93 -2.40 9.05
C GLU A 49 4.25 -2.66 7.70
N ASP A 50 5.00 -2.61 6.59
CA ASP A 50 4.46 -2.93 5.27
C ASP A 50 3.83 -4.33 5.22
N LEU A 51 4.47 -5.33 5.82
CA LEU A 51 3.97 -6.71 5.83
C LEU A 51 2.65 -6.82 6.60
N ASP A 52 2.54 -6.10 7.73
CA ASP A 52 1.33 -6.10 8.55
C ASP A 52 0.19 -5.34 7.86
N VAL A 53 0.49 -4.21 7.19
CA VAL A 53 -0.51 -3.47 6.39
C VAL A 53 -0.98 -4.31 5.20
N VAL A 54 -0.08 -5.01 4.48
CA VAL A 54 -0.48 -5.95 3.41
C VAL A 54 -1.38 -7.05 3.98
N ALA A 55 -1.02 -7.66 5.11
CA ALA A 55 -1.82 -8.71 5.72
C ALA A 55 -3.21 -8.20 6.15
N ALA A 56 -3.31 -6.98 6.67
CA ALA A 56 -4.58 -6.35 7.03
C ALA A 56 -5.44 -6.07 5.78
N CYS A 57 -4.83 -5.55 4.71
CA CYS A 57 -5.53 -5.31 3.44
C CYS A 57 -6.07 -6.62 2.84
N LEU A 58 -5.29 -7.70 2.85
CA LEU A 58 -5.73 -9.01 2.37
C LEU A 58 -6.86 -9.59 3.23
N LYS A 59 -6.79 -9.45 4.56
CA LYS A 59 -7.89 -9.86 5.45
C LYS A 59 -9.17 -9.11 5.15
N ARG A 60 -9.09 -7.79 4.95
CA ARG A 60 -10.23 -6.96 4.55
C ARG A 60 -10.76 -7.38 3.19
N GLN A 61 -9.89 -7.61 2.22
CA GLN A 61 -10.31 -8.05 0.89
C GLN A 61 -11.01 -9.41 0.94
N ARG A 62 -10.54 -10.34 1.78
CA ARG A 62 -11.21 -11.62 2.03
C ARG A 62 -12.61 -11.45 2.63
N SER A 63 -12.78 -10.54 3.59
CA SER A 63 -14.03 -10.40 4.35
C SER A 63 -15.06 -9.48 3.68
N GLN A 64 -14.62 -8.42 3.01
CA GLN A 64 -15.46 -7.37 2.44
C GLN A 64 -15.36 -7.29 0.91
N GLY A 65 -14.21 -7.66 0.33
CA GLY A 65 -13.99 -7.63 -1.11
C GLY A 65 -14.09 -6.23 -1.72
N ASP A 66 -13.81 -5.20 -0.93
CA ASP A 66 -14.22 -3.82 -1.23
C ASP A 66 -13.06 -2.86 -1.51
N LEU A 67 -11.80 -3.30 -1.43
CA LEU A 67 -10.68 -2.48 -1.85
C LEU A 67 -10.58 -2.48 -3.38
N LYS A 68 -10.36 -1.31 -3.99
CA LYS A 68 -10.21 -1.20 -5.45
C LYS A 68 -8.82 -1.66 -5.87
N PHE A 69 -7.80 -1.39 -5.05
CA PHE A 69 -6.41 -1.68 -5.38
C PHE A 69 -5.54 -1.69 -4.13
N VAL A 70 -4.49 -2.53 -4.12
CA VAL A 70 -3.43 -2.50 -3.10
C VAL A 70 -2.07 -2.61 -3.79
N GLY A 71 -1.29 -1.54 -3.70
CA GLY A 71 0.07 -1.49 -4.22
C GLY A 71 1.10 -1.34 -3.11
N LEU A 72 2.23 -2.03 -3.25
CA LEU A 72 3.33 -2.02 -2.29
C LEU A 72 4.60 -1.50 -2.96
N ILE A 73 5.21 -0.46 -2.37
CA ILE A 73 6.55 -0.04 -2.78
C ILE A 73 7.59 -1.09 -2.39
N GLY A 74 8.49 -1.39 -3.31
CA GLY A 74 9.55 -2.37 -3.07
C GLY A 74 9.99 -3.12 -4.31
N SER A 75 10.90 -4.06 -4.12
CA SER A 75 11.42 -4.92 -5.19
C SER A 75 10.65 -6.24 -5.29
N LYS A 76 10.78 -6.92 -6.43
CA LYS A 76 10.29 -8.30 -6.62
C LYS A 76 10.81 -9.27 -5.53
N THR A 77 12.05 -9.08 -5.08
CA THR A 77 12.65 -9.89 -4.01
C THR A 77 12.01 -9.63 -2.65
N LYS A 78 11.70 -8.36 -2.31
CA LYS A 78 10.94 -8.02 -1.10
C LYS A 78 9.56 -8.68 -1.15
N TRP A 79 8.91 -8.60 -2.30
CA TRP A 79 7.59 -9.22 -2.49
C TRP A 79 7.63 -10.74 -2.32
N ALA A 80 8.58 -11.45 -2.95
CA ALA A 80 8.73 -12.89 -2.79
C ALA A 80 8.92 -13.30 -1.32
N THR A 81 9.66 -12.50 -0.54
CA THR A 81 9.82 -12.72 0.91
C THR A 81 8.51 -12.53 1.66
N PHE A 82 7.71 -11.54 1.29
CA PHE A 82 6.40 -11.29 1.90
C PHE A 82 5.41 -12.41 1.56
N GLN A 83 5.36 -12.84 0.30
CA GLN A 83 4.51 -13.94 -0.14
C GLN A 83 4.74 -15.19 0.72
N HIS A 84 5.98 -15.64 0.87
CA HIS A 84 6.29 -16.81 1.71
C HIS A 84 5.80 -16.64 3.17
N ARG A 85 5.96 -15.45 3.76
CA ARG A 85 5.50 -15.16 5.13
C ARG A 85 3.97 -15.12 5.23
N LEU A 86 3.28 -14.64 4.19
CA LEU A 86 1.83 -14.55 4.14
C LEU A 86 1.20 -15.93 3.85
N GLU A 87 1.82 -16.74 2.99
CA GLU A 87 1.42 -18.14 2.77
C GLU A 87 1.49 -18.94 4.07
N ALA A 88 2.57 -18.76 4.85
CA ALA A 88 2.69 -19.36 6.19
C ALA A 88 1.61 -18.87 7.18
N LYS A 89 0.99 -17.70 6.93
CA LYS A 89 -0.16 -17.16 7.68
C LYS A 89 -1.52 -17.58 7.08
N GLY A 90 -1.54 -18.42 6.04
CA GLY A 90 -2.75 -18.96 5.44
C GLY A 90 -3.40 -18.08 4.36
N PHE A 91 -2.63 -17.18 3.72
CA PHE A 91 -3.09 -16.50 2.51
C PHE A 91 -2.82 -17.36 1.28
N SER A 92 -3.81 -17.48 0.41
CA SER A 92 -3.72 -18.22 -0.85
C SER A 92 -2.99 -17.42 -1.94
N ALA A 93 -2.45 -18.10 -2.94
CA ALA A 93 -1.84 -17.45 -4.11
C ALA A 93 -2.81 -16.50 -4.83
N GLN A 94 -4.11 -16.82 -4.85
CA GLN A 94 -5.14 -15.96 -5.44
C GLN A 94 -5.31 -14.66 -4.66
N GLU A 95 -5.29 -14.70 -3.33
CA GLU A 95 -5.34 -13.50 -2.51
C GLU A 95 -4.07 -12.66 -2.69
N LEU A 96 -2.89 -13.30 -2.72
CA LEU A 96 -1.63 -12.61 -2.93
C LEU A 96 -1.54 -11.93 -4.30
N ALA A 97 -2.20 -12.48 -5.33
CA ALA A 97 -2.27 -11.88 -6.67
C ALA A 97 -3.02 -10.54 -6.69
N PHE A 98 -3.77 -10.20 -5.63
CA PHE A 98 -4.40 -8.88 -5.48
C PHE A 98 -3.40 -7.77 -5.16
N ILE A 99 -2.20 -8.11 -4.65
CA ILE A 99 -1.17 -7.14 -4.32
C ILE A 99 -0.28 -6.87 -5.52
N THR A 100 -0.14 -5.60 -5.88
CA THR A 100 0.81 -5.16 -6.91
C THR A 100 2.14 -4.76 -6.27
N CYS A 101 3.21 -5.51 -6.57
CA CYS A 101 4.56 -5.18 -6.12
C CYS A 101 5.62 -5.64 -7.15
N PRO A 102 6.53 -4.77 -7.62
CA PRO A 102 6.61 -3.33 -7.35
C PRO A 102 5.37 -2.57 -7.82
N ILE A 103 4.96 -1.55 -7.08
CA ILE A 103 3.94 -0.61 -7.53
C ILE A 103 4.48 0.32 -8.63
N GLY A 104 3.62 0.72 -9.56
CA GLY A 104 3.94 1.56 -10.72
C GLY A 104 3.88 0.80 -12.05
N VAL A 105 3.71 1.53 -13.16
CA VAL A 105 3.75 0.96 -14.52
C VAL A 105 5.17 0.58 -14.94
N ASP A 106 5.27 -0.45 -15.77
CA ASP A 106 6.52 -0.79 -16.45
C ASP A 106 6.91 0.31 -17.47
N GLY A 107 8.20 0.34 -17.84
CA GLY A 107 8.73 1.25 -18.87
C GLY A 107 9.18 2.62 -18.35
N ILE A 108 8.81 3.00 -17.12
CA ILE A 108 9.35 4.17 -16.41
C ILE A 108 10.45 3.68 -15.47
N SER A 109 11.70 4.05 -15.77
CA SER A 109 12.88 3.58 -15.05
C SER A 109 13.51 4.72 -14.25
N GLY A 110 13.80 4.47 -12.98
CA GLY A 110 14.41 5.42 -12.07
C GLY A 110 14.11 5.02 -10.62
N LYS A 111 14.96 5.45 -9.69
CA LYS A 111 14.74 5.26 -8.24
C LYS A 111 14.38 6.56 -7.54
N GLU A 112 14.37 7.65 -8.28
CA GLU A 112 14.03 8.98 -7.85
C GLU A 112 12.55 9.02 -7.42
N PRO A 113 12.22 9.66 -6.28
CA PRO A 113 10.84 9.71 -5.77
C PRO A 113 9.82 10.21 -6.80
N GLU A 114 10.17 11.25 -7.58
CA GLU A 114 9.31 11.82 -8.61
C GLU A 114 9.04 10.86 -9.77
N VAL A 115 10.03 10.05 -10.15
CA VAL A 115 9.89 9.05 -11.22
C VAL A 115 8.96 7.93 -10.75
N ILE A 116 9.15 7.46 -9.52
CA ILE A 116 8.27 6.46 -8.90
C ILE A 116 6.84 7.01 -8.78
N ALA A 117 6.68 8.26 -8.33
CA ALA A 117 5.36 8.89 -8.18
C ALA A 117 4.61 8.97 -9.52
N ILE A 118 5.29 9.34 -10.62
CA ILE A 118 4.69 9.35 -11.96
C ILE A 118 4.29 7.94 -12.39
N ALA A 119 5.13 6.94 -12.17
CA ALA A 119 4.81 5.55 -12.53
C ALA A 119 3.59 5.02 -11.75
N VAL A 120 3.47 5.35 -10.46
CA VAL A 120 2.32 4.99 -9.63
C VAL A 120 1.07 5.73 -10.06
N ALA A 121 1.14 7.04 -10.32
CA ALA A 121 -0.01 7.82 -10.78
C ALA A 121 -0.53 7.29 -12.14
N ALA A 122 0.37 6.95 -13.06
CA ALA A 122 0.00 6.33 -14.33
C ALA A 122 -0.69 4.97 -14.14
N GLN A 123 -0.23 4.15 -13.18
CA GLN A 123 -0.87 2.87 -12.86
C GLN A 123 -2.28 3.07 -12.31
N LEU A 124 -2.49 4.08 -11.45
CA LEU A 124 -3.81 4.37 -10.91
C LEU A 124 -4.81 4.81 -12.00
N LEU A 125 -4.37 5.56 -13.01
CA LEU A 125 -5.20 5.94 -14.17
C LEU A 125 -5.61 4.73 -15.04
N GLN A 126 -4.92 3.59 -14.94
CA GLN A 126 -5.29 2.36 -15.65
C GLN A 126 -6.41 1.58 -14.91
N LEU A 127 -6.75 1.98 -13.68
CA LEU A 127 -7.81 1.35 -12.88
C LEU A 127 -9.19 1.99 -13.09
N ASP A 128 -9.28 3.04 -13.92
CA ASP A 128 -10.50 3.76 -14.23
C ASP A 128 -11.35 3.09 -15.31
#